data_AF-A0A3B0WCJ0-F1
#
_entry.id   AF-A0A3B0WCJ0-F1
#
_cell.length_a   1.000
_cell.length_b   1.000
_cell.length_c   1.000
_cell.angle_alpha   90.00
_cell.angle_beta   90.00
_cell.angle_gamma   90.00
#
_symmetry.space_group_name_H-M   'P 1'
#
loop_
_entity.id
_entity.type
_entity.pdbx_description
1 polymer ?
#
loop_
_entity_poly.entity_id
_entity_poly.type
_entity_poly.pdbx_seq_one_letter_code
_entity_poly.pdbx_strand_id
1 'polypeptide(L)' 'MTSQLSHTDLHYTITPSDPKGHLFEVTLTIPQPEQPVQTVCLPNWIPGSYLIRDFSKHLIGLTVETLE' A
#
# COMPACT_ATOMS: atom_id res chain seq x y z
N MET A 1 16.91 -21.78 -10.52
CA MET A 1 15.90 -20.90 -11.13
C MET A 1 15.82 -19.64 -10.28
N THR A 2 16.73 -18.70 -10.52
CA THR A 2 16.72 -17.38 -9.88
C THR A 2 15.66 -16.54 -10.57
N SER A 3 14.53 -16.33 -9.90
CA SER A 3 13.55 -15.31 -10.29
C SER A 3 14.31 -13.97 -10.38
N GLN A 4 14.42 -13.41 -11.58
CA GLN A 4 14.86 -12.03 -11.73
C GLN A 4 13.80 -11.17 -11.04
N LEU A 5 14.20 -10.44 -9.99
CA LEU A 5 13.36 -9.42 -9.39
C LEU A 5 13.14 -8.33 -10.45
N SER A 6 12.05 -8.41 -11.20
CA SER A 6 11.54 -7.28 -11.95
C SER A 6 11.22 -6.21 -10.91
N HIS A 7 12.00 -5.12 -10.91
CA HIS A 7 11.72 -3.98 -10.06
C HIS A 7 10.44 -3.33 -10.59
N THR A 8 9.30 -3.68 -10.02
CA THR A 8 8.03 -3.01 -10.31
C THR A 8 8.15 -1.61 -9.72
N ASP A 9 8.08 -0.60 -10.56
CA ASP A 9 8.23 0.81 -10.18
C ASP A 9 6.97 1.27 -9.44
N LEU A 10 6.84 0.86 -8.17
CA LEU A 10 5.70 1.21 -7.32
C LEU A 10 5.82 2.67 -6.92
N HIS A 11 4.78 3.45 -7.21
CA HIS A 11 4.73 4.85 -6.83
C HIS A 11 3.73 5.04 -5.68
N TYR A 12 4.20 5.62 -4.58
CA TYR A 12 3.39 5.96 -3.43
C TYR A 12 3.33 7.48 -3.29
N THR A 13 2.12 8.05 -3.28
CA THR A 13 1.88 9.45 -2.95
C THR A 13 1.17 9.51 -1.62
N ILE A 14 1.68 10.33 -0.69
CA ILE A 14 1.12 10.49 0.66
C ILE A 14 0.84 11.97 0.88
N THR A 15 -0.43 12.30 1.08
CA THR A 15 -0.89 13.68 1.28
C THR A 15 -1.60 13.79 2.64
N PRO A 16 -1.22 14.73 3.52
CA PRO A 16 -1.97 14.99 4.75
C PRO A 16 -3.27 15.75 4.43
N SER A 17 -4.29 15.03 3.95
CA SER A 17 -5.55 15.59 3.43
C SER A 17 -6.39 16.27 4.50
N ASP A 18 -6.36 15.79 5.75
CA ASP A 18 -6.91 16.49 6.92
C ASP A 18 -5.99 16.30 8.14
N PRO A 19 -5.04 17.25 8.38
CA PRO A 19 -4.12 17.16 9.51
C PRO A 19 -4.82 17.22 10.88
N LYS A 20 -5.97 17.90 10.99
CA LYS A 20 -6.71 18.00 12.26
C LYS A 20 -7.48 16.73 12.55
N GLY A 21 -8.01 16.08 11.51
CA GLY A 21 -8.62 14.75 11.57
C GLY A 21 -7.63 13.59 11.65
N HIS A 22 -6.32 13.87 11.54
CA HIS A 22 -5.25 12.86 11.46
C HIS A 22 -5.42 11.91 10.27
N LEU A 23 -5.93 12.43 9.14
CA LEU A 23 -6.15 11.65 7.93
C LEU A 23 -5.06 11.93 6.90
N PHE A 24 -4.56 10.85 6.32
CA PHE A 24 -3.70 10.86 5.15
C PHE A 24 -4.46 10.22 3.99
N GLU A 25 -4.39 10.87 2.84
CA GLU A 25 -4.72 10.25 1.57
C GLU A 25 -3.46 9.57 1.03
N VAL A 26 -3.59 8.30 0.65
CA VAL A 26 -2.49 7.49 0.15
C VAL A 26 -2.89 6.89 -1.18
N THR A 27 -2.10 7.17 -2.22
CA THR A 27 -2.27 6.59 -3.56
C THR A 27 -1.11 5.64 -3.82
N LEU A 28 -1.42 4.40 -4.22
CA LEU A 28 -0.45 3.42 -4.71
C LEU A 28 -0.72 3.19 -6.20
N THR A 29 0.26 3.53 -7.03
CA THR A 29 0.24 3.20 -8.46
C THR A 29 1.10 1.97 -8.74
N ILE A 30 0.50 0.96 -9.35
CA ILE A 30 1.15 -0.30 -9.76
C ILE A 30 1.18 -0.31 -11.30
N PRO A 31 2.32 0.00 -11.96
CA PRO A 31 2.36 0.12 -13.43
C PRO A 31 2.07 -1.19 -14.18
N GLN A 32 2.44 -2.32 -13.57
CA GLN A 32 2.27 -3.64 -14.14
C GLN A 32 1.65 -4.55 -13.08
N PRO A 33 0.33 -4.47 -12.85
CA PRO A 33 -0.32 -5.32 -11.86
C PRO A 33 -0.26 -6.79 -12.29
N GLU A 34 -0.06 -7.68 -11.32
CA GLU A 34 -0.09 -9.12 -11.53
C GLU A 34 -1.45 -9.59 -12.06
N GLN A 35 -1.42 -10.55 -12.98
CA GLN A 35 -2.63 -11.14 -13.57
C GLN A 35 -2.68 -12.65 -13.28
N PRO A 36 -3.88 -13.21 -13.02
CA PRO A 36 -5.19 -12.56 -13.05
C PRO A 36 -5.53 -11.75 -11.78
N VAL A 37 -4.74 -11.88 -10.73
CA VAL A 37 -5.02 -11.29 -9.42
C VAL A 37 -3.79 -10.55 -8.91
N GLN A 38 -3.99 -9.27 -8.58
CA GLN A 38 -3.03 -8.48 -7.82
C GLN A 38 -3.39 -8.55 -6.33
N THR A 39 -2.46 -9.03 -5.50
CA THR A 39 -2.60 -8.98 -4.04
C THR A 39 -1.80 -7.82 -3.47
N VAL A 40 -2.38 -7.08 -2.53
CA VAL A 40 -1.69 -6.06 -1.72
C VAL A 40 -1.87 -6.37 -0.24
N CYS A 41 -0.87 -6.05 0.57
CA CYS A 41 -0.91 -6.29 2.01
C CYS A 41 -0.27 -5.15 2.79
N LEU A 42 -0.72 -4.96 4.02
CA LEU A 42 -0.05 -4.14 5.02
C LEU A 42 0.62 -5.06 6.05
N PRO A 43 1.76 -4.64 6.62
CA PRO A 43 2.39 -5.41 7.68
C PRO A 43 1.48 -5.49 8.91
N ASN A 44 1.66 -6.51 9.73
CA ASN A 44 0.99 -6.67 11.02
C ASN A 44 1.94 -6.47 12.22
N TRP A 45 3.15 -5.96 11.97
CA TRP A 45 4.15 -5.55 12.97
C TRP A 45 5.19 -4.64 12.29
N ILE A 46 6.02 -3.94 13.07
CA ILE A 46 7.09 -3.08 12.53
C ILE A 46 8.43 -3.48 13.16
N PRO A 47 9.54 -3.55 12.37
CA PRO A 47 10.85 -3.86 12.90
C PRO A 47 11.23 -3.01 14.11
N GLY A 48 11.81 -3.65 15.13
CA GLY A 48 12.10 -3.03 16.43
C GLY A 48 10.93 -3.06 17.43
N SER A 49 9.71 -3.40 17.01
CA SER A 49 8.54 -3.61 17.88
C SER A 49 8.09 -5.07 17.82
N TYR A 50 8.35 -5.83 18.89
CA TYR A 50 7.95 -7.24 19.00
C TYR A 50 6.48 -7.45 19.42
N LEU A 51 5.63 -6.51 19.01
CA LEU A 51 4.20 -6.50 19.30
C LEU A 51 3.43 -6.50 17.97
N ILE A 52 2.49 -7.42 17.84
CA ILE A 52 1.55 -7.46 16.72
C ILE A 52 0.69 -6.19 16.74
N ARG A 53 0.57 -5.55 15.58
CA ARG A 53 -0.30 -4.40 15.34
C ARG A 53 -1.10 -4.61 14.08
N ASP A 54 -2.41 -4.50 14.20
CA ASP A 54 -3.28 -4.42 13.05
C ASP A 54 -3.23 -2.97 12.50
N PHE A 55 -2.35 -2.72 11.52
CA PHE A 55 -2.27 -1.42 10.84
C PHE A 55 -3.41 -1.23 9.84
N SER A 56 -3.92 -2.32 9.26
CA SER A 56 -5.00 -2.30 8.26
C SER A 56 -6.31 -1.73 8.80
N LYS A 57 -6.57 -1.85 10.10
CA LYS A 57 -7.75 -1.24 10.75
C LYS A 57 -7.89 0.28 10.56
N HIS A 58 -6.82 0.96 10.14
CA HIS A 58 -6.81 2.40 9.92
C HIS A 58 -7.08 2.79 8.45
N LEU A 59 -7.26 1.82 7.55
CA LEU A 59 -7.69 2.11 6.19
C LEU A 59 -9.16 2.52 6.18
N ILE A 60 -9.45 3.61 5.47
CA ILE A 60 -10.79 4.17 5.33
C ILE A 60 -11.00 4.45 3.84
N GLY A 61 -12.14 4.02 3.29
CA GLY A 61 -12.54 4.39 1.93
C GLY A 61 -11.62 3.86 0.82
N LEU A 62 -11.10 2.63 0.95
CA LEU A 62 -10.27 2.02 -0.09
C LEU A 62 -11.06 1.93 -1.41
N THR A 63 -10.48 2.49 -2.46
CA THR A 63 -11.00 2.42 -3.83
C THR A 63 -9.88 1.99 -4.77
N VAL A 64 -10.28 1.52 -5.95
CA VAL A 64 -9.35 1.07 -7.00
C VAL A 64 -9.85 1.63 -8.32
N GLU A 65 -8.94 2.19 -9.10
CA GLU A 65 -9.19 2.67 -10.45
C GLU A 65 -8.05 2.23 -11.36
N THR A 66 -8.36 2.11 -12.66
CA THR A 66 -7.38 1.87 -13.70
C THR A 66 -7.07 3.22 -14.34
N LEU A 67 -5.79 3.59 -14.42
CA LEU A 67 -5.36 4.75 -15.19
C LEU A 67 -5.46 4.39 -16.67
N GLU A 68 -6.20 5.20 -17.45
CA GLU A 68 -6.26 5.08 -18.92
C GLU A 68 -4.93 5.47 -19.60
#